data_AF-H1W0D2-F1
#
_entry.id   AF-H1W0D2-F1
#
_cell.length_a   1.000
_cell.length_b   1.000
_cell.length_c   1.000
_cell.angle_alpha   90.00
_cell.angle_beta   90.00
_cell.angle_gamma   90.00
#
_symmetry.space_group_name_H-M   'P 1'
#
loop_
_entity.id
_entity.type
_entity.pdbx_description
1 polymer ?
#
loop_
_entity_poly.entity_id
_entity_poly.type
_entity_poly.pdbx_seq_one_letter_code
_entity_poly.pdbx_strand_id
1 'polypeptide(L)'
;MADGYSVMSHVWEETMGWNSPEGFGKVDLSLRRKGIHKAHFHKFFDRCGATWLWVDVLAMPEVLEDMSPQQQSETELLRVGVINNLNGIYRRADRVVVLDSLALQLKTGSLVDVAVVLCLGRWVTRMWTLAEARLGRRVLVKTEDGEVDLDDVIDLLEGEVLDPDHRYAGLARTLSTKRGETPSRATYELTDLVAAYRFAQTGEAVDEIRAAYPLLGLKWEVGWGQSDGVFHLKEAFPAESEALAAFCEERGLPGASSSSSE
;
A
#
# COMPACT_ATOMS: atom_id res chain seq x y z
N MET A 1 -3.93 23.40 17.17
CA MET A 1 -3.10 22.41 16.46
C MET A 1 -3.88 21.12 16.48
N ALA A 2 -4.10 20.47 15.34
CA ALA A 2 -4.83 19.21 15.32
C ALA A 2 -3.95 18.12 15.94
N ASP A 3 -4.45 17.44 16.97
CA ASP A 3 -3.80 16.33 17.64
C ASP A 3 -3.89 15.06 16.77
N GLY A 4 -3.04 14.96 15.74
CA GLY A 4 -3.01 13.83 14.84
C GLY A 4 -1.63 13.60 14.21
N TYR A 5 -1.49 12.49 13.49
CA TYR A 5 -0.27 12.13 12.76
C TYR A 5 -0.55 11.94 11.27
N SER A 6 0.45 12.20 10.46
CA SER A 6 0.45 11.84 9.04
C SER A 6 1.13 10.50 8.84
N VAL A 7 0.73 9.76 7.81
CA VAL A 7 1.40 8.54 7.37
C VAL A 7 2.20 8.85 6.12
N MET A 8 3.45 8.42 6.08
CA MET A 8 4.23 8.40 4.84
C MET A 8 3.93 7.11 4.07
N SER A 9 3.63 7.25 2.78
CA SER A 9 3.39 6.11 1.88
C SER A 9 4.64 5.21 1.71
N HIS A 10 4.39 3.92 1.47
CA HIS A 10 5.34 2.81 1.36
C HIS A 10 6.31 2.89 0.17
N VAL A 11 6.13 3.82 -0.78
CA VAL A 11 7.06 4.00 -1.93
C VAL A 11 8.34 4.76 -1.56
N TRP A 12 8.60 4.94 -0.27
CA TRP A 12 9.81 5.61 0.22
C TRP A 12 11.10 4.99 -0.29
N GLU A 13 11.12 3.69 -0.63
CA GLU A 13 12.31 3.02 -1.17
C GLU A 13 12.89 3.74 -2.39
N GLU A 14 12.04 4.32 -3.23
CA GLU A 14 12.48 5.05 -4.41
C GLU A 14 13.11 6.41 -4.09
N THR A 15 12.62 7.05 -3.03
CA THR A 15 12.98 8.42 -2.66
C THR A 15 14.09 8.48 -1.61
N MET A 16 14.27 7.40 -0.86
CA MET A 16 15.26 7.26 0.21
C MET A 16 16.53 6.54 -0.20
N GLY A 17 16.51 5.86 -1.34
CA GLY A 17 17.69 5.15 -1.82
C GLY A 17 18.16 4.15 -0.78
N TRP A 18 17.44 3.03 -0.68
CA TRP A 18 18.11 1.77 -0.43
C TRP A 18 18.69 1.25 -1.75
N ASN A 19 19.49 2.10 -2.39
CA ASN A 19 20.12 1.82 -3.66
C ASN A 19 21.58 1.51 -3.36
N SER A 20 22.05 0.37 -3.84
CA SER A 20 23.49 0.19 -3.95
C SER A 20 24.03 1.25 -4.94
N PRO A 21 25.34 1.55 -4.91
CA PRO A 21 25.96 2.39 -5.94
C PRO A 21 25.69 1.92 -7.38
N GLU A 22 25.23 0.68 -7.56
CA GLU A 22 24.99 0.00 -8.83
C GLU A 22 23.49 0.03 -9.25
N GLY A 23 22.57 0.50 -8.40
CA GLY A 23 21.15 0.66 -8.74
C GLY A 23 20.18 0.27 -7.62
N PHE A 24 18.92 0.04 -8.00
CA PHE A 24 17.88 -0.48 -7.11
C PHE A 24 18.18 -1.93 -6.72
N GLY A 25 18.30 -2.22 -5.42
CA GLY A 25 18.59 -3.58 -4.96
C GLY A 25 18.76 -3.67 -3.44
N LYS A 26 18.78 -4.89 -2.90
CA LYS A 26 19.00 -5.11 -1.46
C LYS A 26 20.35 -4.48 -1.06
N VAL A 27 20.30 -3.53 -0.14
CA VAL A 27 21.49 -2.91 0.44
C VAL A 27 22.21 -3.95 1.32
N ASP A 28 23.54 -3.88 1.39
CA ASP A 28 24.35 -4.73 2.26
C ASP A 28 23.85 -4.71 3.72
N LEU A 29 23.85 -5.88 4.36
CA LEU A 29 23.37 -6.11 5.72
C LEU A 29 23.95 -5.12 6.76
N SER A 30 25.20 -4.69 6.59
CA SER A 30 25.84 -3.73 7.49
C SER A 30 25.22 -2.33 7.43
N LEU A 31 24.68 -1.93 6.28
CA LEU A 31 23.95 -0.67 6.11
C LEU A 31 22.51 -0.82 6.59
N ARG A 32 21.87 -1.97 6.35
CA ARG A 32 20.52 -2.28 6.86
C ARG A 32 20.45 -2.13 8.38
N ARG A 33 21.47 -2.63 9.09
CA ARG A 33 21.62 -2.49 10.55
C ARG A 33 21.82 -1.06 11.05
N LYS A 34 22.39 -0.18 10.23
CA LYS A 34 22.59 1.23 10.59
C LYS A 34 21.28 2.02 10.50
N GLY A 35 20.26 1.46 9.86
CA GLY A 35 19.00 2.12 9.61
C GLY A 35 19.15 3.29 8.64
N ILE A 36 18.13 4.14 8.60
CA ILE A 36 18.10 5.31 7.72
C ILE A 36 18.75 6.50 8.42
N HIS A 37 19.59 7.22 7.69
CA HIS A 37 20.27 8.39 8.22
C HIS A 37 19.27 9.50 8.57
N LYS A 38 19.40 10.08 9.78
CA LYS A 38 18.48 11.09 10.35
C LYS A 38 18.13 12.25 9.39
N ALA A 39 19.08 12.67 8.57
CA ALA A 39 18.86 13.74 7.60
C ALA A 39 17.76 13.42 6.56
N HIS A 40 17.57 12.14 6.20
CA HIS A 40 16.46 11.76 5.31
C HIS A 40 15.11 11.90 6.00
N PHE A 41 15.02 11.56 7.30
CA PHE A 41 13.80 11.78 8.07
C PHE A 41 13.42 13.25 8.15
N HIS A 42 14.38 14.15 8.43
CA HIS A 42 14.09 15.59 8.45
C HIS A 42 13.47 16.08 7.14
N LYS A 43 13.98 15.64 5.99
CA LYS A 43 13.39 15.98 4.68
C LYS A 43 11.93 15.55 4.58
N PHE A 44 11.52 14.46 5.22
CA PHE A 44 10.13 14.03 5.22
C PHE A 44 9.24 14.79 6.17
N PHE A 45 9.72 15.10 7.37
CA PHE A 45 8.97 15.99 8.27
C PHE A 45 8.69 17.33 7.57
N ASP A 46 9.69 17.87 6.87
CA ASP A 46 9.55 19.10 6.08
C ASP A 46 8.55 18.92 4.93
N ARG A 47 8.66 17.83 4.15
CA ARG A 47 7.76 17.58 3.01
C ARG A 47 6.32 17.27 3.44
N CYS A 48 6.12 16.50 4.50
CA CYS A 48 4.79 16.13 5.00
C CYS A 48 4.12 17.27 5.77
N GLY A 49 4.89 18.26 6.24
CA GLY A 49 4.37 19.38 7.04
C GLY A 49 3.65 18.87 8.29
N ALA A 50 4.22 17.88 8.97
CA ALA A 50 3.59 17.18 10.08
C ALA A 50 4.48 17.17 11.32
N THR A 51 3.88 17.29 12.51
CA THR A 51 4.59 17.17 13.80
C THR A 51 4.82 15.70 14.17
N TRP A 52 3.86 14.84 13.85
CA TRP A 52 3.91 13.40 14.06
C TRP A 52 3.80 12.68 12.73
N LEU A 53 4.76 11.80 12.47
CA LEU A 53 4.84 11.02 11.24
C LEU A 53 4.95 9.54 11.58
N TRP A 54 4.03 8.74 11.05
CA TRP A 54 4.18 7.30 11.02
C TRP A 54 4.90 6.92 9.72
N VAL A 55 5.96 6.13 9.87
CA VAL A 55 6.78 5.66 8.75
C VAL A 55 6.93 4.15 8.87
N ASP A 56 6.39 3.44 7.89
CA ASP A 56 6.44 1.99 7.78
C ASP A 56 7.86 1.43 7.83
N VAL A 57 8.88 2.04 7.21
CA VAL A 57 10.26 1.53 7.25
C VAL A 57 10.85 1.46 8.66
N LEU A 58 10.40 2.34 9.55
CA LEU A 58 10.80 2.32 10.96
C LEU A 58 9.89 1.42 11.79
N ALA A 59 8.63 1.33 11.40
CA ALA A 59 7.60 0.62 12.15
C ALA A 59 7.52 -0.86 11.80
N MET A 60 7.97 -1.27 10.60
CA MET A 60 7.89 -2.63 10.09
C MET A 60 9.20 -3.37 10.36
N PRO A 61 9.22 -4.31 11.32
CA PRO A 61 10.44 -5.04 11.66
C PRO A 61 10.95 -5.86 10.48
N GLU A 62 12.27 -5.85 10.29
CA GLU A 62 12.96 -6.60 9.25
C GLU A 62 13.65 -7.83 9.85
N VAL A 63 13.29 -9.02 9.37
CA VAL A 63 14.01 -10.26 9.69
C VAL A 63 15.32 -10.27 8.90
N LEU A 64 16.44 -10.17 9.61
CA LEU A 64 17.78 -10.17 9.02
C LEU A 64 18.37 -11.58 8.96
N GLU A 65 19.22 -11.81 7.96
CA GLU A 65 19.74 -13.15 7.62
C GLU A 65 20.62 -13.76 8.73
N ASP A 66 21.22 -12.93 9.58
CA ASP A 66 22.14 -13.36 10.63
C ASP A 66 21.52 -13.36 12.05
N MET A 67 20.20 -13.17 12.13
CA MET A 67 19.46 -13.34 13.38
C MET A 67 19.36 -14.82 13.78
N SER A 68 19.41 -15.10 15.08
CA SER A 68 19.11 -16.43 15.60
C SER A 68 17.65 -16.82 15.34
N PRO A 69 17.30 -18.13 15.32
CA PRO A 69 15.91 -18.55 15.13
C PRO A 69 14.92 -17.90 16.11
N GLN A 70 15.35 -17.68 17.35
CA GLN A 70 14.55 -16.99 18.36
C GLN A 70 14.31 -15.51 17.97
N GLN A 71 15.35 -14.79 17.57
CA GLN A 71 15.25 -13.39 17.14
C GLN A 71 14.38 -13.24 15.89
N GLN A 72 14.47 -14.17 14.94
CA GLN A 72 13.63 -14.20 13.75
C GLN A 72 12.15 -14.35 14.14
N SER A 73 11.85 -15.28 15.06
CA SER A 73 10.48 -15.51 15.55
C SER A 73 9.91 -14.29 16.28
N GLU A 74 10.67 -13.69 17.20
CA GLU A 74 10.28 -12.46 17.92
C GLU A 74 10.05 -11.29 16.96
N THR A 75 10.89 -11.15 15.94
CA THR A 75 10.76 -10.09 14.91
C THR A 75 9.52 -10.30 14.04
N GLU A 76 9.23 -11.54 13.63
CA GLU A 76 8.02 -11.86 12.85
C GLU A 76 6.75 -11.65 13.68
N LEU A 77 6.77 -11.96 14.98
CA LEU A 77 5.67 -11.64 15.91
C LEU A 77 5.36 -10.14 15.94
N LEU A 78 6.40 -9.30 16.06
CA LEU A 78 6.25 -7.85 16.03
C LEU A 78 5.71 -7.37 14.67
N ARG A 79 6.24 -7.93 13.57
CA ARG A 79 5.80 -7.61 12.20
C ARG A 79 4.33 -7.90 11.98
N VAL A 80 3.87 -9.11 12.33
CA VAL A 80 2.45 -9.48 12.25
C VAL A 80 1.59 -8.58 13.14
N GLY A 81 2.10 -8.22 14.32
CA GLY A 81 1.46 -7.22 15.19
C GLY A 81 1.22 -5.88 14.48
N VAL A 82 2.22 -5.37 13.75
CA VAL A 82 2.11 -4.12 12.99
C VAL A 82 1.13 -4.26 11.82
N ILE A 83 1.24 -5.34 11.03
CA ILE A 83 0.33 -5.64 9.91
C ILE A 83 -1.13 -5.63 10.37
N ASN A 84 -1.42 -6.31 11.49
CA ASN A 84 -2.76 -6.39 12.06
C ASN A 84 -3.28 -5.05 12.62
N ASN A 85 -2.40 -4.05 12.77
CA ASN A 85 -2.77 -2.70 13.19
C ASN A 85 -2.85 -1.70 12.02
N LEU A 86 -2.45 -2.07 10.80
CA LEU A 86 -2.44 -1.16 9.64
C LEU A 86 -3.80 -0.51 9.38
N ASN A 87 -4.90 -1.27 9.52
CA ASN A 87 -6.25 -0.72 9.41
C ASN A 87 -6.45 0.49 10.34
N GLY A 88 -6.16 0.31 11.64
CA GLY A 88 -6.29 1.37 12.63
C GLY A 88 -5.29 2.49 12.45
N ILE A 89 -4.08 2.19 11.96
CA ILE A 89 -3.04 3.18 11.68
C ILE A 89 -3.49 4.12 10.57
N TYR A 90 -3.91 3.62 9.41
CA TYR A 90 -4.31 4.48 8.31
C TYR A 90 -5.60 5.25 8.59
N ARG A 91 -6.62 4.61 9.21
CA ARG A 91 -7.91 5.26 9.49
C ARG A 91 -7.84 6.37 10.55
N ARG A 92 -6.85 6.33 11.45
CA ARG A 92 -6.63 7.36 12.47
C ARG A 92 -5.68 8.45 12.03
N ALA A 93 -4.93 8.24 10.95
CA ALA A 93 -4.08 9.27 10.39
C ALA A 93 -4.92 10.43 9.85
N ASP A 94 -4.41 11.65 9.97
CA ASP A 94 -5.05 12.83 9.39
C ASP A 94 -5.01 12.78 7.86
N ARG A 95 -3.91 12.23 7.33
CA ARG A 95 -3.62 12.10 5.91
C ARG A 95 -2.53 11.06 5.67
N VAL A 96 -2.58 10.46 4.49
CA VAL A 96 -1.46 9.75 3.88
C VAL A 96 -0.75 10.72 2.95
N VAL A 97 0.57 10.78 3.01
CA VAL A 97 1.41 11.59 2.11
C VAL A 97 2.17 10.67 1.17
N VAL A 98 1.87 10.78 -0.11
CA VAL A 98 2.48 10.02 -1.20
C VAL A 98 3.70 10.77 -1.73
N LEU A 99 4.86 10.12 -1.63
CA LEU A 99 6.15 10.63 -2.09
C LEU A 99 6.63 9.76 -3.26
N ASP A 100 5.90 9.78 -4.38
CA ASP A 100 6.29 9.05 -5.59
C ASP A 100 7.41 9.80 -6.32
N SER A 101 8.45 9.08 -6.77
CA SER A 101 9.63 9.70 -7.37
C SER A 101 9.35 10.48 -8.65
N LEU A 102 8.36 10.07 -9.46
CA LEU A 102 7.98 10.82 -10.65
C LEU A 102 7.16 12.06 -10.27
N ALA A 103 6.22 11.92 -9.32
CA ALA A 103 5.41 13.05 -8.86
C ALA A 103 6.26 14.15 -8.23
N LEU A 104 7.30 13.80 -7.47
CA LEU A 104 8.22 14.75 -6.83
C LEU A 104 9.08 15.57 -7.81
N GLN A 105 9.14 15.19 -9.08
CA GLN A 105 9.83 15.94 -10.14
C GLN A 105 8.88 16.86 -10.91
N LEU A 106 7.59 16.81 -10.60
CA LEU A 106 6.57 17.51 -11.34
C LEU A 106 6.43 18.95 -10.84
N LYS A 107 6.67 19.92 -11.73
CA LYS A 107 6.45 21.35 -11.51
C LYS A 107 5.18 21.81 -12.24
N THR A 108 4.02 21.51 -11.68
CA THR A 108 2.73 21.90 -12.27
C THR A 108 1.66 22.04 -11.19
N GLY A 109 0.67 22.89 -11.46
CA GLY A 109 -0.59 22.93 -10.71
C GLY A 109 -1.71 22.12 -11.36
N SER A 110 -1.44 21.45 -12.49
CA SER A 110 -2.42 20.67 -13.23
C SER A 110 -2.70 19.34 -12.54
N LEU A 111 -3.96 19.11 -12.14
CA LEU A 111 -4.41 17.84 -11.58
C LEU A 111 -4.31 16.68 -12.59
N VAL A 112 -4.50 16.98 -13.88
CA VAL A 112 -4.37 15.99 -14.96
C VAL A 112 -2.93 15.51 -15.10
N ASP A 113 -1.96 16.42 -15.02
CA ASP A 113 -0.54 16.04 -15.10
C ASP A 113 -0.15 15.17 -13.90
N VAL A 114 -0.64 15.52 -12.70
CA VAL A 114 -0.47 14.70 -11.49
C VAL A 114 -1.07 13.32 -11.69
N ALA A 115 -2.27 13.21 -12.27
CA ALA A 115 -2.91 11.91 -12.55
C ALA A 115 -2.09 11.04 -13.50
N VAL A 116 -1.62 11.63 -14.61
CA VAL A 116 -0.79 10.93 -15.59
C VAL A 116 0.48 10.41 -14.94
N VAL A 117 1.18 11.28 -14.21
CA VAL A 117 2.44 10.93 -13.55
C VAL A 117 2.24 9.86 -12.49
N LEU A 118 1.19 9.96 -11.67
CA LEU A 118 0.90 8.98 -10.63
C LEU A 118 0.54 7.60 -11.20
N CYS A 119 -0.20 7.54 -12.31
CA CYS A 119 -0.52 6.30 -13.02
C CYS A 119 0.70 5.64 -13.68
N LEU A 120 1.76 6.41 -13.96
CA LEU A 120 3.04 5.92 -14.46
C LEU A 120 4.06 5.66 -13.35
N GLY A 121 3.77 6.13 -12.13
CA GLY A 121 4.59 5.98 -10.94
C GLY A 121 4.48 4.60 -10.31
N ARG A 122 5.35 4.33 -9.33
CA ARG A 122 5.34 3.04 -8.61
C ARG A 122 4.31 2.99 -7.50
N TRP A 123 3.80 4.13 -7.03
CA TRP A 123 2.77 4.11 -6.00
C TRP A 123 1.55 3.27 -6.43
N VAL A 124 1.06 3.44 -7.65
CA VAL A 124 -0.14 2.73 -8.12
C VAL A 124 0.08 1.23 -8.35
N THR A 125 1.35 0.80 -8.47
CA THR A 125 1.73 -0.57 -8.83
C THR A 125 2.04 -1.45 -7.63
N ARG A 126 2.02 -0.94 -6.39
CA ARG A 126 2.24 -1.76 -5.19
C ARG A 126 0.92 -2.28 -4.60
N MET A 127 0.94 -3.44 -3.96
CA MET A 127 -0.26 -3.95 -3.26
C MET A 127 -0.54 -3.15 -1.99
N TRP A 128 0.49 -2.91 -1.17
CA TRP A 128 0.33 -2.20 0.11
C TRP A 128 -0.21 -0.78 -0.02
N THR A 129 -0.07 -0.14 -1.20
CA THR A 129 -0.62 1.20 -1.44
C THR A 129 -2.14 1.21 -1.54
N LEU A 130 -2.79 0.04 -1.73
CA LEU A 130 -4.24 -0.03 -1.66
C LEU A 130 -4.75 0.23 -0.24
N ALA A 131 -4.06 -0.29 0.79
CA ALA A 131 -4.37 0.02 2.18
C ALA A 131 -4.24 1.52 2.47
N GLU A 132 -3.19 2.15 1.95
CA GLU A 132 -2.98 3.59 2.05
C GLU A 132 -4.09 4.41 1.40
N ALA A 133 -4.40 4.08 0.14
CA ALA A 133 -5.39 4.81 -0.67
C ALA A 133 -6.79 4.70 -0.10
N ARG A 134 -7.18 3.51 0.35
CA ARG A 134 -8.55 3.20 0.78
C ARG A 134 -8.81 3.55 2.24
N LEU A 135 -7.88 3.23 3.14
CA LEU A 135 -8.08 3.46 4.57
C LEU A 135 -7.72 4.89 5.00
N GLY A 136 -6.91 5.59 4.22
CA GLY A 136 -6.58 6.99 4.46
C GLY A 136 -7.79 7.91 4.33
N ARG A 137 -7.95 8.83 5.29
CA ARG A 137 -9.01 9.85 5.23
C ARG A 137 -8.80 10.83 4.07
N ARG A 138 -7.54 11.20 3.84
CA ARG A 138 -7.06 12.05 2.76
C ARG A 138 -5.76 11.48 2.23
N VAL A 139 -5.54 11.56 0.93
CA VAL A 139 -4.34 11.04 0.27
C VAL A 139 -3.71 12.19 -0.50
N LEU A 140 -2.62 12.74 0.03
CA LEU A 140 -1.95 13.90 -0.56
C LEU A 140 -0.75 13.45 -1.37
N VAL A 141 -0.75 13.75 -2.66
CA VAL A 141 0.36 13.51 -3.57
C VAL A 141 1.28 14.72 -3.54
N LYS A 142 2.54 14.52 -3.16
CA LYS A 142 3.55 15.58 -3.16
C LYS A 142 4.15 15.75 -4.54
N THR A 143 4.19 17.01 -4.99
CA THR A 143 4.90 17.43 -6.19
C THR A 143 6.15 18.22 -5.80
N GLU A 144 6.92 18.71 -6.77
CA GLU A 144 8.11 19.52 -6.44
C GLU A 144 7.74 20.83 -5.74
N ASP A 145 6.67 21.47 -6.22
CA ASP A 145 6.28 22.82 -5.81
C ASP A 145 5.03 22.85 -4.90
N GLY A 146 4.46 21.70 -4.54
CA GLY A 146 3.23 21.65 -3.74
C GLY A 146 2.73 20.27 -3.34
N GLU A 147 1.43 20.21 -3.06
CA GLU A 147 0.69 18.98 -2.78
C GLU A 147 -0.71 19.06 -3.40
N VAL A 148 -1.25 17.91 -3.77
CA VAL A 148 -2.57 17.77 -4.38
C VAL A 148 -3.33 16.65 -3.67
N ASP A 149 -4.63 16.86 -3.40
CA ASP A 149 -5.50 15.81 -2.87
C ASP A 149 -5.89 14.84 -3.99
N LEU A 150 -5.77 13.54 -3.76
CA LEU A 150 -6.13 12.51 -4.73
C LEU A 150 -7.61 12.57 -5.09
N ASP A 151 -8.46 12.92 -4.12
CA ASP A 151 -9.90 13.03 -4.34
C ASP A 151 -10.22 14.18 -5.31
N ASP A 152 -9.53 15.33 -5.21
CA ASP A 152 -9.68 16.44 -6.17
C ASP A 152 -9.26 16.05 -7.59
N VAL A 153 -8.22 15.21 -7.72
CA VAL A 153 -7.76 14.69 -9.02
C VAL A 153 -8.83 13.79 -9.63
N ILE A 154 -9.39 12.87 -8.84
CA ILE A 154 -10.43 11.95 -9.28
C ILE A 154 -11.69 12.71 -9.69
N ASP A 155 -12.16 13.63 -8.85
CA ASP A 155 -13.36 14.44 -9.11
C ASP A 155 -13.24 15.23 -10.43
N LEU A 156 -12.07 15.82 -10.69
CA LEU A 156 -11.81 16.50 -11.96
C LEU A 156 -11.89 15.53 -13.15
N LEU A 157 -11.25 14.37 -13.06
CA LEU A 157 -11.22 13.43 -14.18
C LEU A 157 -12.61 12.84 -14.45
N GLU A 158 -13.35 12.47 -13.40
CA GLU A 158 -14.70 11.93 -13.53
C GLU A 158 -15.69 12.97 -14.06
N GLY A 159 -15.56 14.24 -13.64
CA GLY A 159 -16.37 15.34 -14.16
C GLY A 159 -16.15 15.62 -15.65
N GLU A 160 -14.96 15.35 -16.18
CA GLU A 160 -14.62 15.51 -17.60
C GLU A 160 -14.98 14.29 -18.45
N VAL A 161 -15.17 13.11 -17.86
CA VAL A 161 -15.48 11.86 -18.58
C VAL A 161 -16.97 11.81 -18.93
N LEU A 162 -17.30 12.35 -20.11
CA LEU A 162 -18.68 12.33 -20.64
C LEU A 162 -19.09 10.97 -21.22
N ASP A 163 -18.12 10.18 -21.69
CA ASP A 163 -18.33 8.86 -22.26
C ASP A 163 -17.12 7.93 -22.02
N PRO A 164 -17.27 6.59 -22.16
CA PRO A 164 -16.20 5.63 -21.87
C PRO A 164 -14.95 5.75 -22.76
N ASP A 165 -15.05 6.38 -23.93
CA ASP A 165 -13.96 6.56 -24.89
C ASP A 165 -13.22 7.90 -24.67
N HIS A 166 -13.64 8.70 -23.67
CA HIS A 166 -12.97 9.94 -23.31
C HIS A 166 -11.49 9.72 -22.98
N ARG A 167 -10.62 10.65 -23.38
CA ARG A 167 -9.16 10.55 -23.21
C ARG A 167 -8.68 10.37 -21.76
N TYR A 168 -9.51 10.75 -20.78
CA TYR A 168 -9.22 10.60 -19.35
C TYR A 168 -9.88 9.39 -18.70
N ALA A 169 -10.73 8.65 -19.41
CA ALA A 169 -11.50 7.54 -18.84
C ALA A 169 -10.60 6.47 -18.20
N GLY A 170 -9.44 6.18 -18.81
CA GLY A 170 -8.46 5.26 -18.25
C GLY A 170 -7.82 5.75 -16.94
N LEU A 171 -7.46 7.04 -16.87
CA LEU A 171 -6.88 7.64 -15.66
C LEU A 171 -7.90 7.68 -14.52
N ALA A 172 -9.12 8.15 -14.81
CA ALA A 172 -10.23 8.17 -13.87
C ALA A 172 -10.46 6.77 -13.30
N ARG A 173 -10.68 5.78 -14.17
CA ARG A 173 -10.92 4.39 -13.76
C ARG A 173 -9.79 3.86 -12.87
N THR A 174 -8.53 4.02 -13.26
CA THR A 174 -7.40 3.51 -12.49
C THR A 174 -7.34 4.14 -11.09
N LEU A 175 -7.45 5.47 -10.98
CA LEU A 175 -7.35 6.16 -9.70
C LEU A 175 -8.59 5.94 -8.83
N SER A 176 -9.79 5.98 -9.40
CA SER A 176 -11.04 5.70 -8.67
C SER A 176 -11.10 4.26 -8.17
N THR A 177 -10.69 3.27 -8.98
CA THR A 177 -10.61 1.88 -8.52
C THR A 177 -9.60 1.72 -7.37
N LYS A 178 -8.47 2.43 -7.41
CA LYS A 178 -7.50 2.40 -6.30
C LYS A 178 -8.01 3.08 -5.04
N ARG A 179 -8.57 4.29 -5.17
CA ARG A 179 -9.11 5.06 -4.06
C ARG A 179 -10.30 4.35 -3.41
N GLY A 180 -11.16 3.75 -4.23
CA GLY A 180 -12.40 3.09 -3.82
C GLY A 180 -13.38 4.05 -3.15
N GLU A 181 -14.63 3.63 -3.03
CA GLU A 181 -15.56 4.33 -2.15
C GLU A 181 -15.13 4.12 -0.69
N THR A 182 -15.33 5.10 0.18
CA THR A 182 -15.15 4.89 1.62
C THR A 182 -16.32 4.04 2.12
N PRO A 183 -16.10 2.78 2.54
CA PRO A 183 -17.18 1.91 2.94
C PRO A 183 -17.84 2.45 4.20
N SER A 184 -19.17 2.30 4.27
CA SER A 184 -19.95 2.59 5.48
C SER A 184 -19.55 1.68 6.66
N ARG A 185 -18.97 0.51 6.35
CA ARG A 185 -18.39 -0.44 7.30
C ARG A 185 -16.87 -0.37 7.28
N ALA A 186 -16.21 -0.93 8.30
CA ALA A 186 -14.75 -0.90 8.43
C ALA A 186 -14.01 -1.86 7.47
N THR A 187 -14.70 -2.44 6.49
CA THR A 187 -14.23 -3.53 5.63
C THR A 187 -14.65 -3.29 4.18
N TYR A 188 -13.81 -3.72 3.24
CA TYR A 188 -14.09 -3.74 1.81
C TYR A 188 -14.59 -5.12 1.37
N GLU A 189 -15.33 -5.18 0.26
CA GLU A 189 -15.71 -6.44 -0.38
C GLU A 189 -14.51 -7.00 -1.16
N LEU A 190 -14.30 -8.31 -1.11
CA LEU A 190 -13.17 -8.95 -1.79
C LEU A 190 -13.22 -8.72 -3.30
N THR A 191 -14.41 -8.78 -3.91
CA THR A 191 -14.61 -8.54 -5.34
C THR A 191 -14.03 -7.20 -5.82
N ASP A 192 -14.24 -6.14 -5.05
CA ASP A 192 -13.73 -4.80 -5.35
C ASP A 192 -12.20 -4.73 -5.16
N LEU A 193 -11.68 -5.43 -4.13
CA LEU A 193 -10.23 -5.55 -3.93
C LEU A 193 -9.53 -6.27 -5.09
N VAL A 194 -10.15 -7.32 -5.68
CA VAL A 194 -9.58 -8.01 -6.85
C VAL A 194 -9.35 -7.03 -8.00
N ALA A 195 -10.37 -6.24 -8.34
CA ALA A 195 -10.27 -5.24 -9.40
C ALA A 195 -9.16 -4.21 -9.12
N ALA A 196 -9.03 -3.77 -7.87
CA ALA A 196 -8.00 -2.82 -7.46
C ALA A 196 -6.58 -3.40 -7.39
N TYR A 197 -6.44 -4.71 -7.21
CA TYR A 197 -5.15 -5.40 -7.19
C TYR A 197 -4.64 -5.84 -8.56
N ARG A 198 -5.46 -5.80 -9.61
CA ARG A 198 -5.13 -6.33 -10.94
C ARG A 198 -3.73 -5.99 -11.47
N PHE A 199 -3.28 -4.75 -11.30
CA PHE A 199 -1.95 -4.29 -11.75
C PHE A 199 -0.95 -4.06 -10.61
N ALA A 200 -1.32 -4.45 -9.39
CA ALA A 200 -0.48 -4.32 -8.22
C ALA A 200 0.52 -5.49 -8.11
N GLN A 201 1.65 -5.25 -7.47
CA GLN A 201 2.72 -6.22 -7.27
C GLN A 201 3.27 -6.10 -5.85
N THR A 202 3.90 -7.17 -5.39
CA THR A 202 4.68 -7.20 -4.15
C THR A 202 6.02 -7.92 -4.39
N GLY A 203 7.02 -7.63 -3.56
CA GLY A 203 8.30 -8.32 -3.59
C GLY A 203 8.31 -9.66 -2.84
N GLU A 204 7.31 -9.90 -1.99
CA GLU A 204 7.22 -11.08 -1.12
C GLU A 204 5.96 -11.88 -1.43
N ALA A 205 6.10 -13.18 -1.71
CA ALA A 205 4.99 -14.02 -2.14
C ALA A 205 3.84 -14.06 -1.11
N VAL A 206 4.14 -14.03 0.19
CA VAL A 206 3.09 -14.03 1.24
C VAL A 206 2.22 -12.77 1.20
N ASP A 207 2.74 -11.65 0.70
CA ASP A 207 2.01 -10.38 0.63
C ASP A 207 0.96 -10.35 -0.48
N GLU A 208 1.04 -11.30 -1.43
CA GLU A 208 0.03 -11.53 -2.47
C GLU A 208 -1.37 -11.76 -1.90
N ILE A 209 -1.45 -12.19 -0.64
CA ILE A 209 -2.70 -12.34 0.11
C ILE A 209 -2.72 -11.52 1.39
N ARG A 210 -1.60 -11.43 2.10
CA ARG A 210 -1.52 -10.75 3.40
C ARG A 210 -1.86 -9.26 3.31
N ALA A 211 -1.59 -8.60 2.17
CA ALA A 211 -1.94 -7.20 1.96
C ALA A 211 -3.45 -6.92 1.95
N ALA A 212 -4.29 -7.91 1.67
CA ALA A 212 -5.75 -7.76 1.69
C ALA A 212 -6.32 -7.70 3.13
N TYR A 213 -5.62 -8.29 4.10
CA TYR A 213 -6.15 -8.48 5.47
C TYR A 213 -6.52 -7.17 6.18
N PRO A 214 -5.69 -6.11 6.16
CA PRO A 214 -6.06 -4.83 6.75
C PRO A 214 -7.32 -4.21 6.11
N LEU A 215 -7.55 -4.43 4.82
CA LEU A 215 -8.71 -3.92 4.09
C LEU A 215 -9.99 -4.72 4.39
N LEU A 216 -9.84 -6.02 4.63
CA LEU A 216 -10.94 -6.91 4.99
C LEU A 216 -11.26 -6.90 6.50
N GLY A 217 -10.49 -6.15 7.31
CA GLY A 217 -10.65 -6.12 8.77
C GLY A 217 -10.27 -7.43 9.45
N LEU A 218 -9.46 -8.26 8.79
CA LEU A 218 -8.99 -9.54 9.29
C LEU A 218 -7.62 -9.42 9.98
N LYS A 219 -7.25 -10.46 10.71
CA LYS A 219 -5.93 -10.60 11.34
C LYS A 219 -5.17 -11.76 10.71
N TRP A 220 -3.89 -11.51 10.45
CA TRP A 220 -2.91 -12.50 10.04
C TRP A 220 -2.29 -13.16 11.27
N GLU A 221 -1.97 -14.44 11.20
CA GLU A 221 -1.25 -15.14 12.28
C GLU A 221 0.21 -15.41 11.93
N VAL A 222 1.04 -15.52 12.96
CA VAL A 222 2.47 -15.82 12.79
C VAL A 222 2.63 -17.23 12.25
N GLY A 223 3.48 -17.36 11.23
CA GLY A 223 3.78 -18.64 10.60
C GLY A 223 2.84 -19.02 9.46
N TRP A 224 1.76 -18.27 9.23
CA TRP A 224 0.90 -18.49 8.07
C TRP A 224 1.66 -18.24 6.76
N GLY A 225 1.49 -19.15 5.82
CA GLY A 225 1.84 -18.98 4.41
C GLY A 225 0.64 -18.54 3.57
N GLN A 226 0.82 -18.58 2.24
CA GLN A 226 -0.25 -18.22 1.31
C GLN A 226 -1.48 -19.13 1.45
N SER A 227 -1.28 -20.45 1.60
CA SER A 227 -2.37 -21.42 1.72
C SER A 227 -3.24 -21.20 2.97
N ASP A 228 -2.61 -20.94 4.12
CA ASP A 228 -3.32 -20.66 5.37
C ASP A 228 -4.15 -19.38 5.22
N GLY A 229 -3.55 -18.36 4.60
CA GLY A 229 -4.23 -17.12 4.28
C GLY A 229 -5.47 -17.31 3.40
N VAL A 230 -5.35 -18.13 2.34
CA VAL A 230 -6.47 -18.42 1.41
C VAL A 230 -7.57 -19.20 2.12
N PHE A 231 -7.20 -20.20 2.91
CA PHE A 231 -8.14 -21.01 3.69
C PHE A 231 -8.94 -20.14 4.66
N HIS A 232 -8.27 -19.26 5.40
CA HIS A 232 -8.95 -18.35 6.31
C HIS A 232 -9.86 -17.34 5.58
N LEU A 233 -9.46 -16.82 4.41
CA LEU A 233 -10.36 -15.97 3.60
C LEU A 233 -11.63 -16.72 3.17
N LYS A 234 -11.50 -18.00 2.80
CA LYS A 234 -12.63 -18.85 2.42
C LYS A 234 -13.60 -19.08 3.58
N GLU A 235 -13.07 -19.28 4.78
CA GLU A 235 -13.89 -19.43 5.99
C GLU A 235 -14.57 -18.11 6.40
N ALA A 236 -13.85 -16.99 6.30
CA ALA A 236 -14.36 -15.68 6.68
C ALA A 236 -15.41 -15.12 5.70
N PHE A 237 -15.27 -15.41 4.41
CA PHE A 237 -16.13 -14.87 3.34
C PHE A 237 -16.66 -15.97 2.40
N PRO A 238 -17.46 -16.94 2.89
CA PRO A 238 -17.95 -18.04 2.07
C PRO A 238 -18.85 -17.57 0.91
N ALA A 239 -19.55 -16.45 1.08
CA ALA A 239 -20.39 -15.84 0.05
C ALA A 239 -19.59 -15.22 -1.11
N GLU A 240 -18.30 -14.91 -0.92
CA GLU A 240 -17.42 -14.33 -1.94
C GLU A 240 -16.52 -15.39 -2.60
N SER A 241 -16.94 -16.65 -2.61
CA SER A 241 -16.13 -17.78 -3.12
C SER A 241 -15.67 -17.59 -4.58
N GLU A 242 -16.52 -17.01 -5.45
CA GLU A 242 -16.15 -16.72 -6.84
C GLU A 242 -15.09 -15.63 -6.95
N ALA A 243 -15.24 -14.55 -6.18
CA ALA A 243 -14.26 -13.46 -6.12
C ALA A 243 -12.92 -13.94 -5.54
N LEU A 244 -12.95 -14.80 -4.51
CA LEU A 244 -11.76 -15.42 -3.97
C LEU A 244 -11.07 -16.33 -4.99
N ALA A 245 -11.83 -17.10 -5.76
CA ALA A 245 -11.28 -17.94 -6.82
C ALA A 245 -10.58 -17.09 -7.90
N ALA A 246 -11.22 -16.02 -8.37
CA ALA A 246 -10.64 -15.08 -9.32
C ALA A 246 -9.39 -14.40 -8.76
N PHE A 247 -9.42 -13.99 -7.49
CA PHE A 247 -8.26 -13.43 -6.80
C PHE A 247 -7.10 -14.43 -6.78
N CYS A 248 -7.37 -15.68 -6.40
CA CYS A 248 -6.34 -16.70 -6.34
C CYS A 248 -5.73 -16.99 -7.72
N GLU A 249 -6.56 -17.06 -8.76
CA GLU A 249 -6.12 -17.27 -10.13
C GLU A 249 -5.25 -16.11 -10.64
N GLU A 250 -5.72 -14.86 -10.53
CA GLU A 250 -4.98 -13.67 -10.99
C GLU A 250 -3.64 -13.52 -10.26
N ARG A 251 -3.54 -13.95 -8.99
CA ARG A 251 -2.33 -13.83 -8.16
C ARG A 251 -1.46 -15.09 -8.13
N GLY A 252 -1.88 -16.18 -8.79
CA GLY A 252 -1.16 -17.47 -8.74
C GLY A 252 -1.09 -18.07 -7.33
N LEU A 253 -2.10 -17.81 -6.49
CA LEU A 253 -2.19 -18.34 -5.13
C LEU A 253 -2.64 -19.81 -5.16
N PRO A 254 -2.26 -20.62 -4.15
CA PRO A 254 -2.74 -21.99 -4.01
C PRO A 254 -4.27 -22.02 -4.05
N GLY A 255 -4.82 -22.84 -4.96
CA GLY A 255 -6.24 -22.81 -5.30
C GLY A 255 -7.13 -23.10 -4.10
N ALA A 256 -8.20 -22.30 -3.94
CA ALA A 256 -9.26 -22.52 -2.93
C ALA A 256 -10.03 -23.85 -3.12
N SER A 257 -9.71 -24.62 -4.16
CA SER A 257 -10.33 -25.87 -4.58
C SER A 257 -9.54 -27.14 -4.22
N SER A 258 -8.67 -27.13 -3.21
CA SER A 258 -8.23 -28.38 -2.60
C SER A 258 -9.28 -28.82 -1.56
N SER A 259 -10.37 -29.42 -2.03
CA SER A 259 -11.12 -30.35 -1.20
C SER A 259 -10.21 -31.54 -0.91
N SER A 260 -9.97 -31.79 0.37
CA SER A 260 -9.41 -33.01 0.89
C SER A 260 -10.15 -34.21 0.30
N SER A 261 -9.42 -35.05 -0.43
CA SER A 261 -9.83 -36.42 -0.75
C SER A 261 -8.76 -37.34 -0.17
N GLU A 262 -8.98 -37.78 1.07
CA GLU A 262 -8.56 -39.10 1.52
C GLU A 262 -9.71 -40.09 1.26
#